data_AF-X0TBS5-F1
#
_entry.id   AF-X0TBS5-F1
#
_cell.length_a   1.000
_cell.length_b   1.000
_cell.length_c   1.000
_cell.angle_alpha   90.00
_cell.angle_beta   90.00
_cell.angle_gamma   90.00
#
_symmetry.space_group_name_H-M   'P 1'
#
loop_
_entity.id
_entity.type
_entity.pdbx_description
1 polymer ?
#
loop_
_entity_poly.entity_id
_entity_poly.type
_entity_poly.pdbx_seq_one_letter_code
_entity_poly.pdbx_strand_id
1 'polypeptide(L)'
;MEKCSHCHEAMQAYPVVEDRKRWIKLVASMATKDLHWIDTGEMRTIINYHDEHHQVTVDLFQGKCGECHQLDMLNRLEKTSTQWRTMIKFMGTRSSGGLNEDETEMIYFLLV
;
A
#
# COMPACT_ATOMS: atom_id res chain seq x y z
N MET A 1 -13.99 0.53 0.62
CA MET A 1 -13.39 -0.45 1.55
C MET A 1 -14.34 -1.00 2.61
N GLU A 2 -15.62 -0.59 2.65
CA GLU A 2 -16.56 -1.01 3.71
C GLU A 2 -16.72 -2.54 3.84
N LYS A 3 -16.55 -3.30 2.75
CA LYS A 3 -16.62 -4.77 2.77
C LYS A 3 -15.54 -5.41 3.65
N CYS A 4 -14.30 -4.91 3.60
CA CYS A 4 -13.22 -5.43 4.45
C CYS A 4 -13.43 -5.00 5.91
N SER A 5 -14.05 -3.83 6.13
CA SER A 5 -14.36 -3.27 7.45
C SER A 5 -15.36 -4.08 8.27
N HIS A 6 -16.02 -5.07 7.67
CA HIS A 6 -16.92 -5.99 8.37
C HIS A 6 -16.20 -6.90 9.37
N CYS A 7 -14.96 -7.31 9.07
CA CYS A 7 -14.19 -8.22 9.93
C CYS A 7 -12.78 -7.72 10.28
N HIS A 8 -12.29 -6.72 9.55
CA HIS A 8 -10.95 -6.16 9.70
C HIS A 8 -11.03 -4.66 9.89
N GLU A 9 -10.04 -4.04 10.50
CA GLU A 9 -9.90 -2.59 10.31
C GLU A 9 -9.66 -2.32 8.83
N ALA A 10 -10.31 -1.30 8.26
CA ALA A 10 -10.18 -0.98 6.83
C ALA A 10 -8.71 -0.89 6.40
N MET A 11 -7.85 -0.41 7.30
CA MET A 11 -6.43 -0.23 7.06
C MET A 11 -5.60 -1.51 7.10
N GLN A 12 -6.11 -2.64 7.62
CA GLN A 12 -5.37 -3.92 7.57
C GLN A 12 -5.15 -4.42 6.14
N ALA A 13 -5.93 -3.96 5.17
CA ALA A 13 -5.77 -4.31 3.77
C ALA A 13 -4.64 -3.51 3.07
N TYR A 14 -4.17 -2.40 3.65
CA TYR A 14 -3.19 -1.52 3.02
C TYR A 14 -1.73 -1.99 3.07
N PRO A 15 -1.21 -2.56 4.19
CA PRO A 15 0.16 -3.09 4.23
C PRO A 15 0.39 -4.27 3.28
N VAL A 16 -0.68 -4.89 2.78
CA VAL A 16 -0.59 -5.98 1.81
C VAL A 16 -0.38 -5.38 0.42
N VAL A 17 0.74 -4.71 0.22
CA VAL A 17 1.15 -4.20 -1.08
C VAL A 17 1.78 -5.35 -1.86
N GLU A 18 0.94 -6.31 -2.24
CA GLU A 18 1.35 -7.48 -3.00
C GLU A 18 1.00 -7.36 -4.50
N ASP A 19 1.68 -8.13 -5.33
CA ASP A 19 1.35 -8.20 -6.75
C ASP A 19 -0.11 -8.67 -6.96
N ARG A 20 -0.69 -8.26 -8.09
CA ARG A 20 -2.08 -8.56 -8.48
C ARG A 20 -2.45 -10.04 -8.33
N LYS A 21 -1.53 -10.98 -8.59
CA LYS A 21 -1.80 -12.42 -8.51
C LYS A 21 -2.02 -12.86 -7.06
N ARG A 22 -1.31 -12.27 -6.11
CA ARG A 22 -1.52 -12.58 -4.70
C ARG A 22 -2.81 -11.94 -4.17
N TRP A 23 -3.14 -10.71 -4.58
CA TRP A 23 -4.43 -10.10 -4.28
C TRP A 23 -5.62 -10.93 -4.79
N ILE A 24 -5.54 -11.46 -6.02
CA ILE A 24 -6.55 -12.40 -6.54
C ILE A 24 -6.72 -13.60 -5.59
N LYS A 25 -5.63 -14.22 -5.15
CA LYS A 25 -5.67 -15.37 -4.24
C LYS A 25 -6.24 -15.00 -2.87
N LEU A 26 -5.84 -13.85 -2.33
CA LEU A 26 -6.30 -13.37 -1.03
C LEU A 26 -7.80 -13.08 -1.05
N VAL A 27 -8.28 -12.30 -2.03
CA VAL A 27 -9.70 -11.94 -2.17
C VAL A 27 -10.54 -13.18 -2.44
N ALA A 28 -10.05 -14.13 -3.25
CA ALA A 28 -10.72 -15.42 -3.44
C ALA A 28 -10.84 -16.21 -2.13
N SER A 29 -9.78 -16.24 -1.32
CA SER A 29 -9.83 -16.87 0.01
C SER A 29 -10.84 -16.18 0.92
N MET A 30 -10.91 -14.84 0.92
CA MET A 30 -11.88 -14.10 1.73
C MET A 30 -13.32 -14.34 1.24
N ALA A 31 -13.56 -14.38 -0.07
CA ALA A 31 -14.87 -14.70 -0.62
C ALA A 31 -15.34 -16.12 -0.25
N THR A 32 -14.43 -17.10 -0.11
CA THR A 32 -14.82 -18.44 0.36
C THR A 32 -15.24 -18.49 1.83
N LYS A 33 -14.81 -17.51 2.64
CA LYS A 33 -15.15 -17.43 4.06
C LYS A 33 -16.51 -16.76 4.29
N ASP A 34 -16.94 -15.90 3.37
CA ASP A 34 -18.26 -15.28 3.41
C ASP A 34 -18.81 -15.07 1.99
N LEU A 35 -19.35 -16.15 1.43
CA LEU A 35 -19.83 -16.25 0.04
C LEU A 35 -20.99 -15.29 -0.28
N HIS A 36 -21.70 -14.78 0.73
CA HIS A 36 -22.81 -13.84 0.55
C HIS A 36 -22.38 -12.38 0.66
N TRP A 37 -21.17 -12.12 1.18
CA TRP A 37 -20.66 -10.79 1.42
C TRP A 37 -19.75 -10.26 0.31
N ILE A 38 -19.05 -11.15 -0.41
CA ILE A 38 -18.17 -10.83 -1.52
C ILE A 38 -18.48 -11.74 -2.71
N ASP A 39 -19.29 -11.25 -3.65
CA ASP A 39 -19.58 -11.96 -4.90
C ASP A 39 -18.46 -11.79 -5.95
N THR A 40 -18.55 -12.51 -7.08
CA THR A 40 -17.53 -12.47 -8.14
C THR A 40 -17.31 -11.08 -8.77
N GLY A 41 -18.34 -10.23 -8.83
CA GLY A 41 -18.24 -8.86 -9.29
C GLY A 41 -17.54 -7.98 -8.26
N GLU A 42 -17.90 -8.13 -6.99
CA GLU A 42 -17.27 -7.43 -5.86
C GLU A 42 -15.80 -7.81 -5.71
N MET A 43 -15.45 -9.10 -5.88
CA MET A 43 -14.07 -9.57 -5.94
C MET A 43 -13.27 -8.79 -6.99
N ARG A 44 -13.82 -8.64 -8.20
CA ARG A 44 -13.16 -7.92 -9.29
C ARG A 44 -12.95 -6.45 -8.94
N THR A 45 -13.96 -5.80 -8.37
CA THR A 45 -13.88 -4.39 -7.95
C THR A 45 -12.80 -4.20 -6.88
N ILE A 46 -12.73 -5.07 -5.88
CA ILE A 46 -11.72 -5.03 -4.82
C ILE A 46 -10.32 -5.21 -5.42
N ILE A 47 -10.14 -6.22 -6.29
CA ILE A 47 -8.85 -6.49 -6.93
C ILE A 47 -8.38 -5.29 -7.76
N ASN A 48 -9.26 -4.72 -8.59
CA ASN A 48 -8.90 -3.58 -9.43
C ASN A 48 -8.56 -2.33 -8.59
N TYR A 49 -9.33 -2.05 -7.52
CA TYR A 49 -9.04 -0.95 -6.62
C TYR A 49 -7.64 -1.06 -5.99
N HIS A 50 -7.27 -2.25 -5.51
CA HIS A 50 -5.95 -2.45 -4.91
C HIS A 50 -4.82 -2.40 -5.94
N ASP A 51 -5.05 -2.86 -7.17
CA ASP A 51 -4.08 -2.80 -8.27
C ASP A 51 -3.82 -1.33 -8.69
N GLU A 52 -4.88 -0.55 -8.88
CA GLU A 52 -4.81 0.89 -9.18
C GLU A 52 -4.15 1.66 -8.03
N HIS A 53 -4.55 1.39 -6.79
CA HIS A 53 -3.98 2.04 -5.62
C HIS A 53 -2.49 1.71 -5.46
N HIS A 54 -2.08 0.46 -5.72
CA HIS A 54 -0.68 0.07 -5.72
C HIS A 54 0.11 0.86 -6.76
N GLN A 55 -0.38 0.95 -8.00
CA GLN A 55 0.28 1.70 -9.06
C GLN A 55 0.44 3.18 -8.71
N VAL A 56 -0.63 3.82 -8.21
CA VAL A 56 -0.57 5.23 -7.75
C VAL A 56 0.47 5.41 -6.64
N THR A 57 0.56 4.45 -5.71
CA THR A 57 1.55 4.49 -4.62
C THR A 57 2.98 4.36 -5.15
N VAL A 58 3.21 3.48 -6.12
CA VAL A 58 4.51 3.31 -6.78
C VAL A 58 4.91 4.58 -7.53
N ASP A 59 3.98 5.18 -8.28
CA ASP A 59 4.23 6.40 -9.04
C ASP A 59 4.53 7.58 -8.10
N LEU A 60 3.78 7.71 -7.00
CA LEU A 60 4.03 8.71 -5.96
C LEU A 60 5.43 8.52 -5.35
N PHE A 61 5.79 7.29 -5.00
CA PHE A 61 7.10 6.98 -4.45
C PHE A 61 8.24 7.29 -5.43
N GLN A 62 8.10 6.92 -6.70
CA GLN A 62 9.07 7.26 -7.74
C GLN A 62 9.21 8.76 -7.93
N GLY A 63 8.08 9.46 -8.02
CA GLY A 63 8.03 10.90 -8.23
C GLY A 63 8.52 11.71 -7.04
N LYS A 64 8.29 11.29 -5.79
CA LYS A 64 8.67 12.06 -4.59
C LYS A 64 10.02 11.66 -4.02
N CYS A 65 10.35 10.36 -4.02
CA CYS A 65 11.57 9.85 -3.40
C CYS A 65 12.72 9.68 -4.41
N GLY A 66 12.43 9.62 -5.71
CA GLY A 66 13.42 9.45 -6.77
C GLY A 66 14.11 10.75 -7.23
N GLU A 67 13.62 11.91 -6.82
CA GLU A 67 14.17 13.22 -7.26
C GLU A 67 15.58 13.49 -6.73
N CYS A 68 15.89 13.03 -5.52
CA CYS A 68 17.12 13.39 -4.81
C CYS A 68 18.21 12.31 -4.89
N HIS A 69 17.83 11.04 -4.91
CA HIS A 69 18.75 9.91 -4.85
C HIS A 69 18.11 8.65 -5.43
N GLN A 70 18.96 7.73 -5.88
CA GLN A 70 18.53 6.46 -6.47
C GLN A 70 17.78 5.60 -5.45
N LEU A 71 16.61 5.10 -5.86
CA LEU A 71 15.72 4.33 -4.99
C LEU A 71 16.26 2.92 -4.68
N ASP A 72 17.20 2.41 -5.48
CA ASP A 72 17.86 1.13 -5.24
C ASP A 72 18.65 1.11 -3.93
N MET A 73 19.03 2.27 -3.40
CA MET A 73 19.66 2.40 -2.09
C MET A 73 18.79 1.83 -0.97
N LEU A 74 17.46 1.94 -1.10
CA LEU A 74 16.51 1.47 -0.09
C LEU A 74 16.51 -0.05 0.05
N ASN A 75 16.80 -0.77 -1.04
CA ASN A 75 16.94 -2.24 -1.03
C ASN A 75 18.09 -2.74 -0.15
N ARG A 76 19.01 -1.85 0.25
CA ARG A 76 20.18 -2.16 1.08
C ARG A 76 19.97 -1.79 2.54
N LEU A 77 18.81 -1.21 2.89
CA LEU A 77 18.51 -0.75 4.24
C LEU A 77 17.66 -1.78 4.96
N GLU A 78 18.24 -2.41 5.99
CA GLU A 78 17.46 -3.16 6.97
C GLU A 78 16.91 -2.18 8.03
N LYS A 79 15.59 -2.00 8.02
CA LYS A 79 14.89 -1.10 8.95
C LYS A 79 13.63 -1.77 9.49
N THR A 80 13.33 -1.50 10.75
CA THR A 80 12.02 -1.83 11.34
C THR A 80 10.94 -0.90 10.80
N SER A 81 9.67 -1.28 10.96
CA SER A 81 8.51 -0.45 10.61
C SER A 81 8.60 0.96 11.22
N THR A 82 8.91 1.07 12.52
CA THR A 82 9.09 2.37 13.19
C THR A 82 10.23 3.18 12.60
N GLN A 83 11.34 2.53 12.21
CA GLN A 83 12.48 3.20 11.58
C GLN A 83 12.13 3.70 10.18
N TRP A 84 11.36 2.92 9.40
CA TRP A 84 10.84 3.35 8.11
C TRP A 84 9.94 4.57 8.23
N ARG A 85 8.96 4.53 9.14
CA ARG A 85 8.03 5.65 9.35
C ARG A 85 8.75 6.93 9.75
N THR A 86 9.78 6.81 10.61
CA THR A 86 10.62 7.95 11.02
C THR A 86 11.42 8.49 9.84
N MET A 87 12.01 7.60 9.01
CA MET A 87 12.77 7.99 7.83
C MET A 87 11.89 8.73 6.81
N ILE A 88 10.70 8.22 6.49
CA ILE A 88 9.80 8.84 5.51
C ILE A 88 9.37 10.22 5.98
N LYS A 89 8.98 10.37 7.25
CA LYS A 89 8.65 11.68 7.84
C LYS A 89 9.83 12.64 7.74
N PHE A 90 11.04 12.19 8.08
CA PHE A 90 12.24 13.00 7.97
C PHE A 90 12.53 13.43 6.53
N MET A 91 12.52 12.49 5.58
CA MET A 91 12.75 12.79 4.16
C MET A 91 11.67 13.69 3.57
N GLY A 92 10.41 13.52 3.99
CA GLY A 92 9.30 14.38 3.62
C GLY A 92 9.48 15.83 4.06
N THR A 93 10.25 16.11 5.13
CA THR A 93 10.62 17.50 5.47
C THR A 93 11.71 18.10 4.57
N ARG A 94 12.40 17.28 3.78
CA ARG A 94 13.53 17.68 2.94
C ARG A 94 13.20 17.69 1.45
N SER A 95 12.11 17.07 1.02
CA SER A 95 11.69 17.06 -0.39
C SER A 95 11.06 18.40 -0.80
N SER A 96 11.30 18.81 -2.05
CA SER A 96 10.67 19.98 -2.66
C SER A 96 9.17 19.74 -2.82
N GLY A 97 8.37 20.31 -1.91
CA GLY A 97 6.91 20.14 -1.89
C GLY A 97 6.41 19.19 -0.80
N GLY A 98 7.31 18.56 -0.05
CA GLY A 98 7.00 17.74 1.10
C GLY A 98 6.18 16.48 0.80
N LEU A 99 5.83 15.78 1.89
CA LEU A 99 4.84 14.71 1.94
C LEU A 99 3.75 15.10 2.93
N ASN A 100 2.48 15.00 2.52
CA ASN A 100 1.36 15.07 3.45
C ASN A 100 1.20 13.73 4.22
N GLU A 101 0.23 13.66 5.12
CA GLU A 101 0.02 12.49 5.98
C GLU A 101 -0.41 11.25 5.16
N ASP A 102 -1.33 11.40 4.21
CA ASP A 102 -1.78 10.30 3.35
C ASP A 102 -0.64 9.78 2.48
N GLU A 103 0.12 10.68 1.83
CA GLU A 103 1.30 10.32 1.02
C GLU A 103 2.37 9.60 1.87
N THR A 104 2.56 10.05 3.12
CA THR A 104 3.48 9.42 4.06
C THR A 104 3.06 7.99 4.38
N GLU A 105 1.78 7.75 4.63
CA GLU A 105 1.26 6.42 4.94
C GLU A 105 1.28 5.50 3.71
N MET A 106 0.93 6.01 2.52
CA MET A 106 1.04 5.25 1.27
C MET A 106 2.47 4.76 1.02
N ILE A 107 3.46 5.66 1.12
CA ILE A 107 4.87 5.29 0.95
C ILE A 107 5.34 4.34 2.07
N TYR A 108 4.85 4.53 3.29
CA TYR A 108 5.17 3.65 4.41
C TYR A 108 4.70 2.21 4.15
N PHE A 109 3.45 2.01 3.72
CA PHE A 109 2.93 0.67 3.41
C PHE A 109 3.59 0.03 2.19
N LEU A 110 4.20 0.81 1.29
CA LEU A 110 4.99 0.27 0.19
C LEU A 110 6.33 -0.35 0.66
N LEU A 111 6.88 0.11 1.79
CA LEU A 111 8.24 -0.24 2.25
C LEU A 111 8.28 -1.27 3.40
N VAL A 112 7.13 -1.67 3.95
CA VAL A 112 7.02 -2.48 5.18
C VAL A 112 6.17 -3.72 4.97
#